data_AF-A0A4R3RGI6-F1
#
_entry.id   AF-A0A4R3RGI6-F1
#
_cell.length_a   1.000
_cell.length_b   1.000
_cell.length_c   1.000
_cell.angle_alpha   90.00
_cell.angle_beta   90.00
_cell.angle_gamma   90.00
#
_symmetry.space_group_name_H-M   'P 1'
#
loop_
_entity.id
_entity.type
_entity.pdbx_description
1 polymer ?
#
loop_
_entity_poly.entity_id
_entity_poly.type
_entity_poly.pdbx_seq_one_letter_code
_entity_poly.pdbx_strand_id
1 'polypeptide(L)'
;MSAAGIARDTRLLAIANGIIAAAELGIREHDRLALAKQMMERRLVGRRSSSNLPELIDLVVARQLVSAGIVAKTLDVTPRAVLRMVEELGLREMTGRGRFRAWGVI
;
A
#
# COMPACT_ATOMS: atom_id res chain seq x y z
N MET A 1 -45.82 7.81 -14.09
CA MET A 1 -44.40 7.53 -14.39
C MET A 1 -44.30 6.05 -14.80
N SER A 2 -43.76 5.74 -15.99
CA SER A 2 -43.74 4.36 -16.49
C SER A 2 -42.80 3.48 -15.67
N ALA A 3 -43.13 2.19 -15.50
CA ALA A 3 -42.30 1.21 -14.77
C ALA A 3 -40.85 1.14 -15.30
N ALA A 4 -40.65 1.38 -16.60
CA ALA A 4 -39.33 1.46 -17.22
C ALA A 4 -38.50 2.68 -16.74
N GLY A 5 -39.16 3.79 -16.38
CA GLY A 5 -38.50 4.98 -15.80
C GLY A 5 -38.02 4.73 -14.38
N ILE A 6 -38.84 4.08 -13.55
CA ILE A 6 -38.51 3.73 -12.16
C ILE A 6 -37.30 2.77 -12.09
N ALA A 7 -37.22 1.81 -13.02
CA ALA A 7 -36.09 0.89 -13.11
C ALA A 7 -34.78 1.60 -13.51
N ARG A 8 -34.85 2.59 -14.40
CA ARG A 8 -33.69 3.40 -14.81
C ARG A 8 -33.17 4.25 -13.66
N ASP A 9 -34.05 4.96 -12.97
CA ASP A 9 -33.67 5.88 -11.89
C ASP A 9 -33.07 5.12 -10.70
N THR A 10 -33.64 3.96 -10.36
CA THR A 10 -33.08 3.05 -9.34
C THR A 10 -31.65 2.62 -9.68
N ARG A 11 -31.39 2.26 -10.95
CA ARG A 11 -30.04 1.84 -11.39
C ARG A 11 -29.05 3.01 -11.35
N LEU A 12 -29.46 4.19 -11.78
CA LEU A 12 -28.60 5.38 -11.74
C LEU A 12 -28.25 5.77 -10.31
N LEU A 13 -29.23 5.73 -9.39
CA LEU A 13 -29.00 5.97 -7.98
C LEU A 13 -28.04 4.95 -7.36
N ALA A 14 -28.19 3.66 -7.69
CA ALA A 14 -27.28 2.62 -7.22
C ALA A 14 -25.84 2.84 -7.69
N ILE A 15 -25.63 3.24 -8.95
CA ILE A 15 -24.29 3.57 -9.48
C ILE A 15 -23.71 4.79 -8.76
N ALA A 16 -24.49 5.86 -8.60
CA ALA A 16 -24.04 7.06 -7.89
C ALA A 16 -23.62 6.74 -6.45
N ASN A 17 -24.42 5.95 -5.73
CA ASN A 17 -24.08 5.50 -4.38
C ASN A 17 -22.81 4.63 -4.36
N GLY A 18 -22.64 3.74 -5.36
CA GLY A 18 -21.42 2.95 -5.51
C GLY A 18 -20.17 3.81 -5.72
N ILE A 19 -20.27 4.87 -6.52
CA ILE A 19 -19.17 5.82 -6.75
C ILE A 19 -18.83 6.57 -5.46
N ILE A 20 -19.84 7.07 -4.73
CA ILE A 20 -19.64 7.77 -3.45
C ILE A 20 -18.94 6.85 -2.45
N ALA A 21 -19.44 5.62 -2.27
CA ALA A 21 -18.85 4.65 -1.34
C ALA A 21 -17.39 4.30 -1.72
N ALA A 22 -17.09 4.16 -3.02
CA ALA A 22 -15.74 3.93 -3.49
C ALA A 22 -14.80 5.11 -3.23
N ALA A 23 -15.28 6.35 -3.44
CA ALA A 23 -14.50 7.57 -3.17
C ALA A 23 -14.20 7.71 -1.67
N GLU A 24 -15.19 7.46 -0.81
CA GLU A 24 -15.02 7.47 0.64
C GLU A 24 -14.03 6.40 1.13
N LEU A 25 -14.06 5.21 0.54
CA LEU A 25 -13.07 4.18 0.84
C LEU A 25 -11.67 4.59 0.37
N GLY A 26 -11.58 5.14 -0.84
CA GLY A 26 -10.33 5.59 -1.44
C GLY A 26 -9.65 6.68 -0.63
N ILE A 27 -10.39 7.69 -0.15
CA ILE A 27 -9.81 8.78 0.64
C ILE A 27 -9.29 8.29 2.00
N ARG A 28 -10.02 7.39 2.67
CA ARG A 28 -9.56 6.79 3.94
C ARG A 28 -8.27 5.99 3.74
N GLU A 29 -8.19 5.22 2.67
CA GLU A 29 -6.98 4.46 2.36
C GLU A 29 -5.82 5.38 1.98
N HIS A 30 -6.08 6.45 1.23
CA HIS A 30 -5.07 7.45 0.93
C HIS A 30 -4.48 8.08 2.19
N ASP A 31 -5.32 8.52 3.13
CA ASP A 31 -4.87 9.12 4.39
C ASP A 31 -4.06 8.12 5.23
N ARG A 32 -4.49 6.85 5.28
CA ARG A 32 -3.75 5.77 5.96
C ARG A 32 -2.35 5.60 5.38
N LEU A 33 -2.23 5.53 4.05
CA LEU A 33 -0.95 5.37 3.38
C LEU A 33 -0.07 6.61 3.50
N ALA A 34 -0.65 7.81 3.46
CA ALA A 34 0.08 9.06 3.64
C ALA A 34 0.71 9.14 5.04
N LEU A 35 -0.06 8.80 6.08
CA LEU A 35 0.44 8.73 7.46
C LEU A 35 1.56 7.69 7.60
N ALA A 36 1.36 6.51 7.04
CA ALA A 36 2.35 5.44 7.06
C ALA A 36 3.67 5.83 6.39
N LYS A 37 3.59 6.50 5.22
CA LYS A 37 4.74 7.05 4.50
C LYS A 37 5.51 8.01 5.40
N GLN A 38 4.82 8.98 6.01
CA GLN A 38 5.43 9.94 6.93
C GLN A 38 6.11 9.25 8.13
N MET A 39 5.48 8.22 8.72
CA MET A 39 6.06 7.48 9.83
C MET A 39 7.34 6.72 9.44
N MET A 40 7.37 6.13 8.24
CA MET A 40 8.57 5.48 7.72
C MET A 40 9.67 6.50 7.37
N GLU A 41 9.32 7.63 6.76
CA GLU A 41 10.25 8.70 6.41
C GLU A 41 10.98 9.27 7.63
N ARG A 42 10.31 9.35 8.80
CA ARG A 42 10.96 9.74 10.06
C ARG A 42 12.11 8.82 10.46
N ARG A 43 12.12 7.56 10.02
CA ARG A 43 13.23 6.61 10.26
C ARG A 43 14.46 6.89 9.39
N LEU A 44 14.31 7.73 8.37
CA LEU A 44 15.40 8.12 7.46
C LEU A 44 16.26 9.27 8.01
N VAL A 45 15.85 9.94 9.08
CA VAL A 45 16.63 11.05 9.66
C VAL A 45 18.03 10.58 10.04
N GLY A 46 19.06 11.27 9.54
CA GLY A 46 20.46 10.92 9.77
C GLY A 46 20.96 9.70 8.98
N ARG A 47 20.16 9.15 8.06
CA ARG A 47 20.61 8.07 7.16
C ARG A 47 21.50 8.60 6.05
N ARG A 48 22.37 7.71 5.58
CA ARG A 48 23.25 7.96 4.44
C ARG A 48 22.42 8.13 3.17
N SER A 49 22.87 8.99 2.27
CA SER A 49 22.25 9.22 0.96
C SER A 49 22.24 7.99 0.05
N SER A 50 23.17 7.05 0.26
CA SER A 50 23.30 5.82 -0.54
C SER A 50 22.38 4.68 -0.09
N SER A 51 21.35 4.96 0.70
CA SER A 51 20.43 3.94 1.25
C SER A 51 19.25 3.72 0.31
N ASN A 52 18.86 2.46 0.08
CA ASN A 52 17.67 2.11 -0.73
C ASN A 52 16.33 2.15 0.05
N LEU A 53 16.34 2.70 1.27
CA LEU A 53 15.14 2.78 2.12
C LEU A 53 14.08 3.77 1.61
N PRO A 54 14.44 4.97 1.11
CA PRO A 54 13.46 5.86 0.47
C PRO A 54 12.70 5.16 -0.66
N GLU A 55 13.41 4.41 -1.51
CA GLU A 55 12.82 3.68 -2.63
C GLU A 55 11.95 2.51 -2.17
N LEU A 56 12.32 1.84 -1.06
CA LEU A 56 11.47 0.83 -0.45
C LEU A 56 10.16 1.44 0.11
N ILE A 57 10.23 2.64 0.71
CA ILE A 57 9.04 3.36 1.18
C ILE A 57 8.10 3.63 0.01
N ASP A 58 8.62 4.20 -1.07
CA ASP A 58 7.81 4.52 -2.25
C ASP A 58 7.23 3.25 -2.89
N LEU A 59 8.01 2.16 -2.95
CA LEU A 59 7.55 0.88 -3.45
C LEU A 59 6.40 0.29 -2.62
N VAL A 60 6.47 0.37 -1.28
CA VAL A 60 5.44 -0.16 -0.39
C VAL A 60 4.17 0.70 -0.42
N VAL A 61 4.30 2.02 -0.54
CA VAL A 61 3.14 2.91 -0.69
C VAL A 61 2.44 2.65 -2.03
N ALA A 62 3.21 2.43 -3.09
CA ALA A 62 2.67 2.08 -4.40
C ALA A 62 2.10 0.65 -4.45
N ARG A 63 2.71 -0.27 -3.71
CA ARG A 63 2.34 -1.69 -3.64
C ARG A 63 2.24 -2.09 -2.18
N GLN A 64 1.05 -1.91 -1.60
CA GLN A 64 0.77 -2.13 -0.18
C GLN A 64 1.14 -3.52 0.37
N LEU A 65 1.46 -4.48 -0.52
CA LEU A 65 1.99 -5.78 -0.18
C LEU A 65 3.17 -6.11 -1.11
N VAL A 66 4.36 -6.27 -0.54
CA VAL A 66 5.59 -6.61 -1.27
C VAL A 66 6.21 -7.90 -0.76
N SER A 67 6.75 -8.71 -1.67
CA SER A 67 7.55 -9.89 -1.32
C SER A 67 9.04 -9.58 -1.40
N ALA A 68 9.86 -10.43 -0.77
CA ALA A 68 11.32 -10.23 -0.79
C ALA A 68 11.89 -10.23 -2.22
N GLY A 69 11.34 -11.09 -3.09
CA GLY A 69 11.75 -11.15 -4.50
C GLY A 69 11.36 -9.91 -5.29
N ILE A 70 10.18 -9.33 -5.03
CA ILE A 70 9.75 -8.08 -5.68
C ILE A 70 10.70 -6.95 -5.30
N VAL A 71 11.00 -6.78 -4.01
CA VAL A 71 11.90 -5.72 -3.54
C VAL A 71 13.31 -5.93 -4.08
N ALA A 72 13.86 -7.14 -3.95
CA ALA A 72 15.21 -7.46 -4.40
C ALA A 72 15.40 -7.15 -5.89
N LYS A 73 14.42 -7.54 -6.72
CA LYS A 73 14.44 -7.26 -8.17
C LYS A 73 14.26 -5.77 -8.48
N THR A 74 13.38 -5.08 -7.75
CA THR A 74 13.02 -3.69 -8.07
C THR A 74 14.12 -2.71 -7.65
N LEU A 75 14.77 -2.97 -6.51
CA LEU A 75 15.80 -2.09 -5.94
C LEU A 75 17.23 -2.56 -6.22
N ASP A 76 17.39 -3.63 -7.00
CA ASP A 76 18.67 -4.29 -7.30
C ASP A 76 19.51 -4.55 -6.03
N VAL A 77 18.88 -5.20 -5.04
CA VAL A 77 19.52 -5.55 -3.77
C VAL A 77 19.44 -7.04 -3.49
N THR A 78 20.37 -7.53 -2.68
CA THR A 78 20.34 -8.93 -2.24
C THR A 78 19.08 -9.22 -1.39
N PRO A 79 18.53 -10.44 -1.42
CA PRO A 79 17.41 -10.82 -0.55
C PRO A 79 17.69 -10.60 0.94
N ARG A 80 18.94 -10.77 1.39
CA ARG A 80 19.33 -10.50 2.78
C ARG A 80 19.26 -9.01 3.12
N ALA A 81 19.60 -8.13 2.18
CA ALA A 81 19.43 -6.69 2.37
C ALA A 81 17.95 -6.33 2.52
N VAL A 82 17.07 -6.91 1.68
CA VAL A 82 15.62 -6.72 1.80
C VAL A 82 15.13 -7.04 3.21
N LEU A 83 15.51 -8.19 3.77
CA LEU A 83 15.06 -8.60 5.11
C LEU A 83 15.47 -7.60 6.21
N ARG A 84 16.67 -7.01 6.12
CA ARG A 84 17.07 -5.96 7.05
C ARG A 84 16.29 -4.67 6.83
N MET A 85 16.06 -4.29 5.57
CA MET A 85 15.35 -3.06 5.23
C MET A 85 13.89 -3.11 5.68
N VAL A 86 13.18 -4.23 5.49
CA VAL A 86 11.78 -4.38 5.94
C VAL A 86 11.67 -4.31 7.47
N GLU A 87 12.62 -4.90 8.20
CA GLU A 87 12.71 -4.80 9.66
C GLU A 87 12.98 -3.36 10.10
N GLU A 88 13.91 -2.70 9.43
CA GLU A 88 14.29 -1.33 9.74
C GLU A 88 13.15 -0.34 9.52
N LEU A 89 12.33 -0.51 8.47
CA LEU A 89 11.13 0.28 8.26
C LEU A 89 9.96 -0.13 9.16
N GLY A 90 10.05 -1.29 9.84
CA GLY A 90 8.99 -1.80 10.71
C GLY A 90 7.79 -2.37 9.94
N LEU A 91 8.00 -2.87 8.72
CA LEU A 91 6.94 -3.50 7.93
C LEU A 91 6.54 -4.84 8.54
N ARG A 92 5.24 -5.16 8.49
CA ARG A 92 4.71 -6.36 9.14
C ARG A 92 4.52 -7.50 8.15
N GLU A 93 4.95 -8.70 8.52
CA GLU A 93 4.62 -9.90 7.75
C GLU A 93 3.11 -10.16 7.81
N MET A 94 2.48 -10.30 6.64
CA MET A 94 1.04 -10.55 6.51
C MET A 94 0.71 -12.01 6.20
N THR A 95 1.71 -12.83 5.84
CA THR A 95 1.51 -14.19 5.32
C THR A 95 1.58 -15.29 6.37
N GLY A 96 2.31 -15.11 7.48
CA GLY A 96 2.46 -16.11 8.55
C GLY A 96 3.09 -17.45 8.16
N ARG A 97 3.83 -17.53 7.04
CA ARG A 97 4.20 -18.79 6.36
C ARG A 97 5.70 -19.08 6.29
N GLY A 98 6.55 -18.26 6.91
CA GLY A 98 8.00 -18.49 7.04
C GLY A 98 8.81 -18.29 5.75
N ARG A 99 8.53 -19.04 4.68
CA ARG A 99 9.36 -19.12 3.44
C ARG A 99 8.84 -18.32 2.25
N PHE A 100 7.60 -17.84 2.28
CA PHE A 100 7.00 -16.98 1.25
C PHE A 100 6.39 -15.74 1.89
N ARG A 101 7.25 -14.93 2.49
CA ARG A 101 6.83 -13.76 3.24
C ARG A 101 6.47 -12.60 2.31
N ALA A 102 5.37 -11.94 2.65
CA ALA A 102 5.03 -10.65 2.12
C ALA A 102 4.77 -9.68 3.26
N TRP A 103 5.18 -8.43 3.06
CA TRP A 103 5.11 -7.37 4.05
C TRP A 103 4.30 -6.20 3.54
N GLY A 104 3.62 -5.53 4.46
CA GLY A 104 2.86 -4.32 4.19
C GLY A 104 2.83 -3.42 5.41
N VAL A 105 2.14 -2.30 5.24
CA VAL A 105 1.80 -1.36 6.31
C VAL A 105 0.47 -1.77 6.92
N ILE A 106 0.39 -1.78 8.26
CA ILE A 106 -0.86 -1.92 9.01
C ILE A 106 -1.36 -0.53 9.40
#